data_AF-A0A8I1TUR1-F1
#
_entry.id   AF-A0A8I1TUR1-F1
#
_cell.length_a   1.000
_cell.length_b   1.000
_cell.length_c   1.000
_cell.angle_alpha   90.00
_cell.angle_beta   90.00
_cell.angle_gamma   90.00
#
_symmetry.space_group_name_H-M   'P 1'
#
loop_
_entity.id
_entity.type
_entity.pdbx_description
1 polymer ?
#
loop_
_entity_poly.entity_id
_entity_poly.type
_entity_poly.pdbx_seq_one_letter_code
_entity_poly.pdbx_strand_id
1 'polypeptide(L)'
;MHDEPAESTRRDPREAAAEYRLAQFRREHPEFDPTIDHESEQLPVSRPAPASGTTAQDRAAYVETVIQQAIRRGDFDDLPGAGKPIPGLGERLDPDWWIRRKIQAEKLTGLGPPALTLRVEAAQLEATLDGIAREDDVRDLLADFNRRVIEARRQLQGGPPVVTATRDVDAEVAAWRERRAAAARAAAAAATDAAADAARSRRRWLRRRA
;
A
#
# COMPACT_ATOMS: atom_id res chain seq x y z
N MET A 1 32.45 -17.50 31.66
CA MET A 1 31.56 -18.17 30.71
C MET A 1 30.15 -17.74 31.07
N HIS A 2 29.58 -16.87 30.23
CA HIS A 2 28.17 -16.44 30.14
C HIS A 2 27.64 -15.43 31.17
N ASP A 3 27.68 -14.17 30.70
CA ASP A 3 26.71 -13.09 30.92
C ASP A 3 25.29 -13.49 30.49
N GLU A 4 24.25 -13.00 31.19
CA GLU A 4 23.05 -12.38 30.58
C GLU A 4 22.24 -11.56 31.63
N PRO A 5 21.49 -10.52 31.20
CA PRO A 5 21.24 -9.31 31.99
C PRO A 5 19.84 -9.22 32.63
N ALA A 6 19.74 -8.40 33.68
CA ALA A 6 18.51 -8.09 34.40
C ALA A 6 17.47 -7.35 33.53
N GLU A 7 16.36 -8.00 33.25
CA GLU A 7 15.21 -7.44 32.55
C GLU A 7 14.41 -6.54 33.53
N SER A 8 14.72 -5.24 33.53
CA SER A 8 13.95 -4.22 34.24
C SER A 8 12.54 -4.12 33.66
N THR A 9 11.57 -4.81 34.27
CA THR A 9 10.13 -4.69 33.93
C THR A 9 9.66 -3.25 34.16
N ARG A 10 9.62 -2.45 33.09
CA ARG A 10 9.16 -1.07 33.14
C ARG A 10 7.65 -1.08 33.40
N ARG A 11 7.23 -0.75 34.63
CA ARG A 11 5.82 -0.68 35.06
C ARG A 11 4.98 0.06 34.03
N ASP A 12 3.92 -0.57 33.52
CA ASP A 12 3.09 0.00 32.46
C ASP A 12 2.44 1.30 32.96
N PRO A 13 2.60 2.44 32.24
CA PRO A 13 1.98 3.71 32.63
C PRO A 13 0.45 3.63 32.74
N ARG A 14 -0.22 2.69 32.05
CA ARG A 14 -1.67 2.48 32.14
C ARG A 14 -2.07 1.83 33.46
N GLU A 15 -1.30 0.85 33.92
CA GLU A 15 -1.51 0.21 35.22
C GLU A 15 -1.26 1.20 36.36
N ALA A 16 -0.17 1.97 36.28
CA ALA A 16 0.13 3.03 37.25
C ALA A 16 -0.98 4.11 37.31
N ALA A 17 -1.54 4.50 36.16
CA ALA A 17 -2.66 5.44 36.08
C ALA A 17 -3.99 4.86 36.59
N ALA A 18 -4.19 3.54 36.50
CA ALA A 18 -5.36 2.87 37.06
C ALA A 18 -5.27 2.76 38.59
N GLU A 19 -4.11 2.38 39.11
CA GLU A 19 -3.83 2.33 40.54
C GLU A 19 -3.95 3.72 41.19
N TYR A 20 -3.41 4.75 40.54
CA TYR A 20 -3.51 6.13 41.05
C TYR A 20 -4.97 6.61 41.12
N ARG A 21 -5.78 6.29 40.12
CA ARG A 21 -7.22 6.63 40.14
C ARG A 21 -7.97 5.88 41.24
N LEU A 22 -7.65 4.62 41.48
CA LEU A 22 -8.25 3.84 42.57
C LEU A 22 -7.84 4.39 43.95
N ALA A 23 -6.58 4.79 44.10
CA ALA A 23 -6.07 5.39 45.34
C ALA A 23 -6.63 6.80 45.60
N GLN A 24 -6.94 7.56 44.55
CA GLN A 24 -7.64 8.84 44.67
C GLN A 24 -9.11 8.64 45.01
N PHE A 25 -9.81 7.73 44.32
CA PHE A 25 -11.19 7.38 44.63
C PHE A 25 -11.37 6.95 46.09
N ARG A 26 -10.44 6.15 46.63
CA ARG A 26 -10.47 5.74 48.06
C ARG A 26 -10.23 6.89 49.04
N ARG A 27 -9.45 7.90 48.62
CA ARG A 27 -9.23 9.11 49.43
C ARG A 27 -10.43 10.04 49.44
N GLU A 28 -11.11 10.13 48.31
CA GLU A 28 -12.33 10.93 48.15
C GLU A 28 -13.56 10.24 48.76
N HIS A 29 -13.56 8.91 48.79
CA HIS A 29 -14.65 8.08 49.29
C HIS A 29 -14.17 7.05 50.34
N PRO A 30 -13.80 7.49 51.55
CA PRO A 30 -13.38 6.61 52.64
C PRO A 30 -14.48 5.64 53.12
N GLU A 31 -15.74 5.92 52.81
CA GLU A 31 -16.91 5.06 53.10
C GLU A 31 -16.92 3.72 52.33
N PHE A 32 -16.04 3.54 51.34
CA PHE A 32 -15.88 2.31 50.58
C PHE A 32 -14.50 1.64 50.80
N ASP A 33 -13.78 2.01 51.87
CA ASP A 33 -12.54 1.34 52.25
C ASP A 33 -12.86 -0.03 52.89
N PRO A 34 -12.44 -1.16 52.28
CA PRO A 34 -12.76 -2.50 52.79
C PRO A 34 -12.04 -2.85 54.10
N THR A 35 -11.16 -1.98 54.60
CA THR A 35 -10.43 -2.17 55.87
C THR A 35 -11.10 -1.51 57.07
N ILE A 36 -12.18 -0.75 56.86
CA ILE A 36 -12.99 -0.16 57.93
C ILE A 36 -14.13 -1.14 58.28
N ASP A 37 -14.17 -1.59 59.54
CA ASP A 37 -15.23 -2.45 60.06
C ASP A 37 -16.53 -1.65 60.14
N HIS A 38 -17.40 -1.82 59.14
CA HIS A 38 -18.76 -1.29 59.16
C HIS A 38 -19.68 -2.32 59.82
N GLU A 39 -20.07 -2.08 61.08
CA GLU A 39 -21.16 -2.84 61.73
C GLU A 39 -22.40 -2.81 60.83
N SER A 40 -22.94 -4.01 60.60
CA SER A 40 -23.91 -4.32 59.56
C SER A 40 -25.26 -3.63 59.77
N GLU A 41 -25.45 -2.47 59.15
CA GLU A 41 -26.78 -1.96 58.83
C GLU A 41 -27.23 -2.50 57.46
N GLN A 42 -28.37 -3.18 57.46
CA GLN A 42 -28.97 -3.78 56.28
C GLN A 42 -29.35 -2.69 55.26
N LEU A 43 -28.46 -2.46 54.29
CA LEU A 43 -28.68 -1.56 53.16
C LEU A 43 -29.86 -2.07 52.30
N PRO A 44 -30.76 -1.18 51.82
CA PRO A 44 -31.83 -1.57 50.92
C PRO A 44 -31.22 -2.15 49.65
N VAL A 45 -31.76 -3.29 49.19
CA VAL A 45 -31.35 -4.02 48.00
C VAL A 45 -31.00 -3.05 46.88
N SER A 46 -29.70 -2.94 46.59
CA SER A 46 -29.16 -2.04 45.58
C SER A 46 -29.83 -2.37 44.26
N ARG A 47 -30.63 -1.43 43.75
CA ARG A 47 -31.25 -1.56 42.43
C ARG A 47 -30.09 -1.70 41.43
N PRO A 48 -30.07 -2.73 40.55
CA PRO A 48 -28.94 -2.90 39.65
C PRO A 48 -28.77 -1.61 38.84
N ALA A 49 -27.59 -1.00 38.92
CA ALA A 49 -27.22 0.13 38.09
C ALA A 49 -27.51 -0.24 36.63
N PRO A 50 -28.12 0.64 35.80
CA PRO A 50 -28.39 0.31 34.41
C PRO A 50 -27.05 -0.05 33.78
N ALA A 51 -26.95 -1.29 33.30
CA ALA A 51 -25.77 -1.80 32.62
C ALA A 51 -25.42 -0.83 31.49
N SER A 52 -24.43 0.03 31.72
CA SER A 52 -23.95 0.97 30.73
C SER A 52 -23.06 0.17 29.79
N GLY A 53 -23.70 -0.48 28.82
CA GLY A 53 -23.09 -1.34 27.84
C GLY A 53 -24.17 -2.12 27.12
N THR A 54 -24.43 -1.76 25.86
CA THR A 54 -25.33 -2.52 24.99
C THR A 54 -24.87 -3.98 24.99
N THR A 55 -25.77 -4.90 25.34
CA THR A 55 -25.39 -6.30 25.50
C THR A 55 -24.99 -6.89 24.15
N ALA A 56 -24.31 -8.04 24.14
CA ALA A 56 -24.05 -8.75 22.88
C ALA A 56 -25.34 -9.01 22.09
N GLN A 57 -26.45 -9.24 22.80
CA GLN A 57 -27.77 -9.47 22.22
C GLN A 57 -28.36 -8.19 21.61
N ASP A 58 -28.20 -7.04 22.25
CA ASP A 58 -28.64 -5.74 21.70
C ASP A 58 -27.84 -5.36 20.45
N ARG A 59 -26.52 -5.65 20.42
CA ARG A 59 -25.69 -5.44 19.21
C ARG A 59 -26.15 -6.33 18.07
N ALA A 60 -26.41 -7.60 18.33
CA ALA A 60 -26.88 -8.52 17.30
C ALA A 60 -28.23 -8.07 16.73
N ALA A 61 -29.17 -7.65 17.60
CA ALA A 61 -30.47 -7.14 17.16
C ALA A 61 -30.36 -5.87 16.30
N TYR A 62 -29.48 -4.95 16.68
CA TYR A 62 -29.19 -3.75 15.89
C TYR A 62 -28.55 -4.08 14.53
N VAL A 63 -27.54 -4.97 14.51
CA VAL A 63 -26.89 -5.41 13.26
C VAL A 63 -27.89 -6.08 12.32
N GLU A 64 -28.75 -6.94 12.84
CA GLU A 64 -29.79 -7.60 12.05
C GLU A 64 -30.76 -6.57 11.44
N THR A 65 -31.19 -5.57 12.21
CA THR A 65 -32.08 -4.52 11.68
C THR A 65 -31.41 -3.72 10.56
N VAL A 66 -30.12 -3.41 10.69
CA VAL A 66 -29.33 -2.73 9.65
C VAL A 66 -29.20 -3.59 8.39
N ILE A 67 -28.93 -4.89 8.53
CA ILE A 67 -28.85 -5.83 7.40
C ILE A 67 -30.20 -5.90 6.68
N GLN A 68 -31.30 -6.06 7.40
CA GLN A 68 -32.64 -6.14 6.80
C GLN A 68 -33.06 -4.85 6.10
N GLN A 69 -32.62 -3.70 6.60
CA GLN A 69 -32.84 -2.42 5.92
C GLN A 69 -32.01 -2.33 4.64
N ALA A 70 -30.75 -2.78 4.65
CA ALA A 70 -29.89 -2.79 3.48
C ALA A 70 -30.41 -3.76 2.39
N ILE A 71 -30.89 -4.94 2.77
CA ILE A 71 -31.56 -5.89 1.86
C ILE A 71 -32.80 -5.24 1.22
N ARG A 72 -33.67 -4.61 2.02
CA ARG A 72 -34.88 -3.95 1.50
C ARG A 72 -34.60 -2.79 0.54
N ARG A 73 -33.46 -2.12 0.70
CA ARG A 73 -33.00 -1.04 -0.20
C ARG A 73 -32.35 -1.57 -1.47
N GLY A 74 -32.09 -2.87 -1.57
CA GLY A 74 -31.36 -3.45 -2.67
C GLY A 74 -29.86 -3.13 -2.63
N ASP A 75 -29.30 -2.79 -1.46
CA ASP A 75 -27.86 -2.47 -1.31
C ASP A 75 -26.97 -3.69 -1.66
N PHE A 76 -27.56 -4.89 -1.74
CA PHE A 76 -26.91 -6.15 -2.13
C PHE A 76 -27.29 -6.63 -3.54
N ASP A 77 -28.14 -5.88 -4.27
CA ASP A 77 -28.47 -6.19 -5.66
C ASP A 77 -27.36 -5.66 -6.59
N ASP A 78 -27.14 -6.33 -7.73
CA ASP A 78 -26.13 -5.97 -8.75
C ASP A 78 -24.68 -5.82 -8.24
N LEU A 79 -24.30 -6.56 -7.19
CA LEU A 79 -22.94 -6.54 -6.68
C LEU A 79 -21.92 -6.92 -7.76
N PRO A 80 -20.72 -6.31 -7.76
CA PRO A 80 -19.67 -6.66 -8.70
C PRO A 80 -19.27 -8.13 -8.52
N GLY A 81 -19.69 -8.98 -9.47
CA GLY A 81 -19.46 -10.42 -9.43
C GLY A 81 -20.71 -11.26 -9.15
N ALA A 82 -21.87 -10.65 -8.91
CA ALA A 82 -23.14 -11.37 -8.76
C ALA A 82 -23.42 -12.24 -9.99
N GLY A 83 -23.70 -13.53 -9.76
CA GLY A 83 -23.97 -14.52 -10.81
C GLY A 83 -22.77 -14.94 -11.66
N LYS A 84 -21.58 -14.35 -11.48
CA LYS A 84 -20.36 -14.74 -12.20
C LYS A 84 -19.67 -15.90 -11.46
N PRO A 85 -19.06 -16.86 -12.19
CA PRO A 85 -18.25 -17.89 -11.56
C PRO A 85 -17.12 -17.24 -10.76
N ILE A 86 -16.89 -17.72 -9.54
CA ILE A 86 -15.81 -17.24 -8.68
C ILE A 86 -14.48 -17.56 -9.39
N PRO A 87 -13.64 -16.56 -9.74
CA PRO A 87 -12.37 -16.81 -10.38
C PRO A 87 -11.46 -17.67 -9.47
N GLY A 88 -10.92 -18.78 -10.00
CA GLY A 88 -10.01 -19.66 -9.27
C GLY A 88 -10.68 -20.67 -8.31
N LEU A 89 -12.00 -20.83 -8.36
CA LEU A 89 -12.71 -21.84 -7.56
C LEU A 89 -12.38 -23.26 -8.05
N GLY A 90 -11.67 -24.04 -7.24
CA GLY A 90 -11.27 -25.42 -7.55
C GLY A 90 -9.78 -25.60 -7.87
N GLU A 91 -9.03 -24.50 -7.99
CA GLU A 91 -7.57 -24.54 -8.05
C GLU A 91 -6.99 -24.67 -6.63
N ARG A 92 -5.83 -25.31 -6.50
CA ARG A 92 -5.13 -25.46 -5.21
C ARG A 92 -4.75 -24.04 -4.74
N LEU A 93 -5.54 -23.47 -3.82
CA LEU A 93 -5.34 -22.12 -3.33
C LEU A 93 -3.94 -22.03 -2.70
N ASP A 94 -3.07 -21.27 -3.35
CA ASP A 94 -1.78 -20.87 -2.82
C ASP A 94 -2.04 -20.14 -1.48
N PRO A 95 -1.42 -20.50 -0.35
CA PRO A 95 -1.64 -19.84 0.95
C PRO A 95 -1.49 -18.31 0.88
N ASP A 96 -0.69 -17.83 -0.07
CA ASP A 96 -0.38 -16.42 -0.31
C ASP A 96 -1.32 -15.74 -1.33
N TRP A 97 -2.46 -16.34 -1.69
CA TRP A 97 -3.41 -15.80 -2.67
C TRP A 97 -3.88 -14.38 -2.35
N TRP A 98 -4.04 -14.07 -1.06
CA TRP A 98 -4.45 -12.76 -0.58
C TRP A 98 -3.33 -11.73 -0.69
N ILE A 99 -2.06 -12.14 -0.52
CA ILE A 99 -0.87 -11.29 -0.69
C ILE A 99 -0.75 -10.89 -2.16
N ARG A 100 -0.85 -11.85 -3.09
CA ARG A 100 -0.84 -11.57 -4.53
C ARG A 100 -1.98 -10.63 -4.94
N ARG A 101 -3.20 -10.87 -4.44
CA ARG A 101 -4.36 -10.01 -4.69
C ARG A 101 -4.15 -8.59 -4.17
N LYS A 102 -3.53 -8.44 -2.99
CA LYS A 102 -3.25 -7.13 -2.38
C LYS A 102 -2.13 -6.38 -3.11
N ILE A 103 -1.05 -7.07 -3.47
CA ILE A 103 0.04 -6.51 -4.29
C ILE A 103 -0.52 -6.00 -5.63
N GLN A 104 -1.39 -6.77 -6.28
CA GLN A 104 -2.01 -6.38 -7.55
C GLN A 104 -2.99 -5.21 -7.40
N ALA A 105 -3.83 -5.23 -6.35
CA ALA A 105 -4.80 -4.18 -6.08
C ALA A 105 -4.14 -2.82 -5.77
N GLU A 106 -3.07 -2.85 -4.99
CA GLU A 106 -2.31 -1.65 -4.57
C GLU A 106 -1.18 -1.28 -5.55
N LYS A 107 -1.00 -2.07 -6.62
CA LYS A 107 0.10 -1.92 -7.60
C LYS A 107 1.48 -1.79 -6.96
N LEU A 108 1.73 -2.54 -5.89
CA LEU A 108 3.00 -2.47 -5.17
C LEU A 108 4.13 -2.98 -6.05
N THR A 109 5.11 -2.12 -6.34
CA THR A 109 6.34 -2.45 -7.06
C THR A 109 7.51 -2.54 -6.08
N GLY A 110 8.57 -3.27 -6.45
CA GLY A 110 9.78 -3.39 -5.63
C GLY A 110 9.69 -4.30 -4.40
N LEU A 111 8.54 -4.92 -4.12
CA LEU A 111 8.41 -6.00 -3.13
C LEU A 111 8.89 -7.32 -3.72
N GLY A 112 10.20 -7.52 -3.72
CA GLY A 112 10.81 -8.78 -4.11
C GLY A 112 12.28 -8.83 -3.70
N PRO A 113 12.87 -10.03 -3.62
CA PRO A 113 14.31 -10.18 -3.49
C PRO A 113 15.03 -9.30 -4.52
N PRO A 114 16.16 -8.66 -4.18
CA PRO A 114 16.87 -7.74 -5.08
C PRO A 114 17.09 -8.29 -6.49
N ALA A 115 17.34 -9.60 -6.61
CA ALA A 115 17.50 -10.31 -7.86
C ALA A 115 16.28 -10.20 -8.80
N LEU A 116 15.06 -10.25 -8.28
CA LEU A 116 13.83 -10.15 -9.09
C LEU A 116 13.51 -8.69 -9.44
N THR A 117 13.66 -7.77 -8.47
CA THR A 117 13.43 -6.34 -8.69
C THR A 117 14.35 -5.80 -9.78
N LEU A 118 15.65 -6.15 -9.74
CA LEU A 118 16.61 -5.74 -10.77
C LEU A 118 16.30 -6.32 -12.16
N ARG A 119 15.64 -7.48 -12.26
CA ARG A 119 15.21 -8.04 -13.55
C ARG A 119 14.04 -7.26 -14.13
N VAL A 120 13.09 -6.87 -13.29
CA VAL A 120 11.95 -6.03 -13.70
C VAL A 120 12.46 -4.66 -14.14
N GLU A 121 13.34 -4.04 -13.35
CA GLU A 121 13.95 -2.76 -13.71
C GLU A 121 14.76 -2.87 -15.00
N ALA A 122 15.55 -3.93 -15.19
CA ALA A 122 16.30 -4.15 -16.43
C ALA A 122 15.39 -4.25 -17.67
N ALA A 123 14.18 -4.79 -17.52
CA ALA A 123 13.19 -4.87 -18.60
C ALA A 123 12.50 -3.52 -18.87
N GLN A 124 12.40 -2.65 -17.86
CA GLN A 124 11.78 -1.32 -17.96
C GLN A 124 12.79 -0.20 -18.23
N LEU A 125 14.08 -0.53 -18.23
CA LEU A 125 15.18 0.44 -18.29
C LEU A 125 15.08 1.32 -19.54
N GLU A 126 14.91 0.74 -20.72
CA GLU A 126 14.82 1.50 -21.97
C GLU A 126 13.68 2.51 -21.96
N ALA A 127 12.48 2.09 -21.54
CA ALA A 127 11.31 2.97 -21.42
C ALA A 127 11.53 4.09 -20.39
N THR A 128 12.27 3.81 -19.33
CA THR A 128 12.63 4.80 -18.31
C THR A 128 13.62 5.83 -18.86
N LEU A 129 14.64 5.37 -19.59
CA LEU A 129 15.64 6.24 -20.23
C LEU A 129 15.02 7.16 -21.29
N ASP A 130 14.04 6.67 -22.04
CA ASP A 130 13.34 7.46 -23.06
C ASP A 130 12.54 8.63 -22.46
N GLY A 131 12.18 8.55 -21.17
CA GLY A 131 11.53 9.64 -20.42
C GLY A 131 12.50 10.73 -19.94
N ILE A 132 13.81 10.50 -19.99
CA ILE A 132 14.82 11.42 -19.48
C ILE A 132 15.30 12.37 -20.58
N ALA A 133 15.38 13.66 -20.27
CA ALA A 133 15.77 14.70 -21.22
C ALA A 133 17.29 14.97 -21.25
N ARG A 134 17.98 14.86 -20.12
CA ARG A 134 19.41 15.15 -19.99
C ARG A 134 20.24 13.89 -20.01
N GLU A 135 21.39 13.96 -20.66
CA GLU A 135 22.32 12.84 -20.75
C GLU A 135 22.99 12.51 -19.43
N ASP A 136 23.33 13.51 -18.62
CA ASP A 136 23.95 13.29 -17.31
C ASP A 136 23.01 12.48 -16.40
N ASP A 137 21.72 12.79 -16.41
CA ASP A 137 20.69 12.04 -15.68
C ASP A 137 20.59 10.58 -16.17
N VAL A 138 20.77 10.33 -17.48
CA VAL A 138 20.81 8.97 -18.06
C VAL A 138 22.05 8.22 -17.57
N ARG A 139 23.23 8.86 -17.58
CA ARG A 139 24.47 8.27 -17.09
C ARG A 139 24.40 7.93 -15.61
N ASP A 140 23.85 8.85 -14.80
CA ASP A 140 23.69 8.67 -13.36
C ASP A 140 22.76 7.50 -13.04
N LEU A 141 21.63 7.39 -13.76
CA LEU A 141 20.70 6.28 -13.60
C LEU A 141 21.34 4.94 -13.96
N LEU A 142 22.07 4.87 -15.09
CA LEU A 142 22.77 3.66 -15.51
C LEU A 142 23.89 3.27 -14.52
N ALA A 143 24.62 4.25 -13.99
CA ALA A 143 25.64 4.04 -12.98
C ALA A 143 25.04 3.52 -11.67
N ASP A 144 23.92 4.08 -11.22
CA ASP A 144 23.18 3.60 -10.06
C ASP A 144 22.67 2.16 -10.26
N PHE A 145 22.04 1.88 -11.40
CA PHE A 145 21.59 0.53 -11.74
C PHE A 145 22.74 -0.48 -11.70
N ASN A 146 23.87 -0.16 -12.32
CA ASN A 146 25.05 -1.01 -12.31
C ASN A 146 25.59 -1.23 -10.90
N ARG A 147 25.65 -0.17 -10.08
CA ARG A 147 26.04 -0.27 -8.67
C ARG A 147 25.14 -1.23 -7.91
N ARG A 148 23.81 -1.12 -8.05
CA ARG A 148 22.84 -2.01 -7.39
C ARG A 148 22.95 -3.46 -7.89
N VAL A 149 23.19 -3.68 -9.18
CA VAL A 149 23.47 -5.02 -9.72
C VAL A 149 24.73 -5.62 -9.11
N ILE A 150 25.81 -4.84 -8.99
CA ILE A 150 27.06 -5.29 -8.39
C ILE A 150 26.88 -5.56 -6.91
N GLU A 151 26.19 -4.70 -6.17
CA GLU A 151 25.90 -4.88 -4.74
C GLU A 151 25.06 -6.14 -4.51
N ALA A 152 23.99 -6.34 -5.28
CA ALA A 152 23.15 -7.52 -5.18
C ALA A 152 23.92 -8.81 -5.51
N ARG A 153 24.90 -8.77 -6.44
CA ARG A 153 25.82 -9.89 -6.70
C ARG A 153 26.81 -10.13 -5.57
N ARG A 154 27.24 -9.07 -4.87
CA ARG A 154 28.17 -9.13 -3.73
C ARG A 154 27.50 -9.56 -2.44
N GLN A 155 26.18 -9.43 -2.31
CA GLN A 155 25.43 -9.90 -1.16
C GLN A 155 25.50 -11.43 -1.09
N LEU A 156 26.35 -11.95 -0.20
CA LEU A 156 26.49 -13.37 0.17
C LEU A 156 25.36 -13.86 1.11
N GLN A 157 24.23 -13.17 1.16
CA GLN A 157 23.17 -13.44 2.15
C GLN A 157 22.29 -14.66 1.85
N GLY A 158 22.68 -15.52 0.92
CA GLY A 158 21.92 -16.72 0.56
C GLY A 158 20.62 -16.37 -0.18
N GLY A 159 20.55 -16.76 -1.45
CA GLY A 159 19.37 -16.53 -2.29
C GLY A 159 19.63 -16.94 -3.74
N PRO A 160 18.59 -17.00 -4.59
CA PRO A 160 18.75 -17.27 -6.01
C PRO A 160 19.73 -16.29 -6.66
N PRO A 161 20.68 -16.76 -7.49
CA PRO A 161 21.74 -15.92 -8.03
C PRO A 161 21.18 -14.76 -8.86
N VAL A 162 21.80 -13.58 -8.71
CA VAL A 162 21.47 -12.39 -9.51
C VAL A 162 22.00 -12.57 -10.93
N VAL A 163 21.11 -12.92 -11.86
CA VAL A 163 21.47 -13.16 -13.29
C VAL A 163 21.43 -11.86 -14.12
N THR A 164 20.97 -10.73 -13.57
CA THR A 164 20.88 -9.46 -14.29
C THR A 164 22.27 -8.95 -14.68
N ALA A 165 22.49 -8.70 -15.97
CA ALA A 165 23.74 -8.14 -16.50
C ALA A 165 23.87 -6.64 -16.21
N THR A 166 25.09 -6.18 -15.97
CA THR A 166 25.41 -4.74 -15.98
C THR A 166 25.31 -4.19 -17.40
N ARG A 167 24.97 -2.91 -17.53
CA ARG A 167 24.83 -2.22 -18.80
C ARG A 167 26.06 -1.38 -19.11
N ASP A 168 26.46 -1.35 -20.37
CA ASP A 168 27.49 -0.43 -20.83
C ASP A 168 26.89 0.98 -20.94
N VAL A 169 27.38 1.90 -20.12
CA VAL A 169 26.84 3.25 -20.02
C VAL A 169 26.98 4.00 -21.35
N ASP A 170 28.12 3.89 -22.02
CA ASP A 170 28.39 4.63 -23.24
C ASP A 170 27.56 4.09 -24.41
N ALA A 171 27.41 2.78 -24.49
CA ALA A 171 26.58 2.13 -25.50
C ALA A 171 25.09 2.51 -25.35
N GLU A 172 24.57 2.49 -24.12
CA GLU A 172 23.17 2.83 -23.84
C GLU A 172 22.90 4.33 -24.06
N VAL A 173 23.83 5.21 -23.70
CA VAL A 173 23.74 6.66 -24.00
C VAL A 173 23.72 6.92 -25.51
N ALA A 174 24.55 6.21 -26.28
CA ALA A 174 24.55 6.31 -27.73
C ALA A 174 23.19 5.88 -28.31
N ALA A 175 22.68 4.72 -27.89
CA ALA A 175 21.37 4.22 -28.32
C ALA A 175 20.23 5.19 -27.93
N TRP A 176 20.26 5.75 -26.72
CA TRP A 176 19.30 6.76 -26.27
C TRP A 176 19.33 8.03 -27.14
N ARG A 177 20.53 8.56 -27.45
CA ARG A 177 20.69 9.72 -28.34
C ARG A 177 20.13 9.43 -29.74
N GLU A 178 20.36 8.23 -30.27
CA GLU A 178 19.83 7.82 -31.56
C GLU A 178 18.29 7.76 -31.57
N ARG A 179 17.68 7.13 -30.55
CA ARG A 179 16.22 7.09 -30.39
C ARG A 179 15.62 8.49 -30.29
N ARG A 180 16.25 9.37 -29.50
CA ARG A 180 15.87 10.79 -29.38
C ARG A 180 15.96 11.55 -30.70
N ALA A 181 17.05 11.35 -31.45
CA ALA A 181 17.23 11.97 -32.75
C ALA A 181 16.22 11.45 -33.79
N ALA A 182 15.88 10.16 -33.74
CA ALA A 182 14.82 9.59 -34.57
C ALA A 182 13.45 10.17 -34.23
N ALA A 183 13.10 10.26 -32.93
CA ALA A 183 11.85 10.85 -32.47
C ALA A 183 11.75 12.34 -32.87
N ALA A 184 12.83 13.11 -32.74
CA ALA A 184 12.87 14.50 -33.15
C ALA A 184 12.66 14.67 -34.67
N ARG A 185 13.29 13.82 -35.49
CA ARG A 185 13.08 13.82 -36.95
C ARG A 185 11.64 13.45 -37.32
N ALA A 186 11.06 12.44 -36.67
CA ALA A 186 9.66 12.05 -36.90
C ALA A 186 8.69 13.18 -36.51
N ALA A 187 8.92 13.84 -35.37
CA ALA A 187 8.12 14.99 -34.94
C ALA A 187 8.23 16.17 -35.93
N ALA A 188 9.44 16.46 -36.44
CA ALA A 188 9.65 17.49 -37.45
C ALA A 188 8.89 17.18 -38.76
N ALA A 189 8.95 15.92 -39.23
CA ALA A 189 8.22 15.48 -40.41
C ALA A 189 6.70 15.60 -40.23
N ALA A 190 6.17 15.14 -39.09
CA ALA A 190 4.75 15.26 -38.76
C ALA A 190 4.30 16.74 -38.68
N ALA A 191 5.14 17.64 -38.17
CA ALA A 191 4.86 19.07 -38.13
C ALA A 191 4.81 19.67 -39.55
N THR A 192 5.70 19.25 -40.46
CA THR A 192 5.66 19.70 -41.86
C THR A 192 4.41 19.22 -42.59
N ASP A 193 4.00 17.97 -42.37
CA ASP A 193 2.80 17.40 -42.98
C ASP A 193 1.54 18.11 -42.46
N ALA A 194 1.44 18.32 -41.15
CA ALA A 194 0.35 19.07 -40.53
C ALA A 194 0.26 20.51 -41.07
N ALA A 195 1.40 21.19 -41.26
CA ALA A 195 1.43 22.52 -41.85
C ALA A 195 0.96 22.52 -43.32
N ALA A 196 1.34 21.50 -44.10
CA ALA A 196 0.91 21.34 -45.48
C ALA A 196 -0.61 21.05 -45.58
N ASP A 197 -1.16 20.22 -44.69
CA ASP A 197 -2.60 19.96 -44.57
C ASP A 197 -3.38 21.23 -44.19
N ALA A 198 -2.90 21.98 -43.19
CA ALA A 198 -3.50 23.24 -42.78
C ALA A 198 -3.48 24.31 -43.90
N ALA A 199 -2.47 24.30 -44.77
CA ALA A 199 -2.43 25.16 -45.95
C ALA A 199 -3.42 24.73 -47.03
N ARG A 200 -3.57 23.41 -47.27
CA ARG A 200 -4.54 22.85 -48.23
C ARG A 200 -5.98 23.10 -47.80
N SER A 201 -6.31 22.95 -46.51
CA SER A 201 -7.65 23.20 -45.98
C SER A 201 -8.06 24.67 -46.10
N ARG A 202 -7.16 25.61 -45.74
CA ARG A 202 -7.38 27.06 -45.91
C ARG A 202 -7.67 27.44 -47.37
N ARG A 203 -6.89 26.92 -48.32
CA ARG A 203 -7.12 27.16 -49.76
C ARG A 203 -8.48 26.64 -50.23
N ARG A 204 -8.92 25.47 -49.76
CA ARG A 204 -10.24 24.90 -50.10
C ARG A 204 -11.41 25.70 -49.52
N TRP A 205 -11.25 26.27 -48.33
CA TRP A 205 -12.28 27.10 -47.71
C TRP A 205 -12.44 28.45 -48.42
N LEU A 206 -11.34 29.12 -48.77
CA LEU A 206 -11.36 30.37 -49.53
C LEU A 206 -12.01 30.20 -50.92
N ARG A 207 -11.79 29.07 -51.59
CA ARG A 207 -12.40 28.76 -52.90
C ARG A 207 -13.90 28.42 -52.84
N ARG A 208 -14.46 28.16 -51.66
CA ARG A 208 -15.90 27.89 -51.49
C ARG A 208 -16.71 29.13 -51.13
N ARG A 209 -16.03 30.27 -50.91
CA ARG A 209 -16.63 31.54 -50.50
C ARG A 209 -16.63 32.61 -51.60
N ALA A 210 -15.96 32.34 -52.72
CA ALA A 210 -16.00 33.12 -53.95
C ALA A 210 -16.95 32.45 -54.94
#